data_AF-A0A4U7CDK8-F1
#
_entry.id   AF-A0A4U7CDK8-F1
#
_cell.length_a   1.000
_cell.length_b   1.000
_cell.length_c   1.000
_cell.angle_alpha   90.00
_cell.angle_beta   90.00
_cell.angle_gamma   90.00
#
_symmetry.space_group_name_H-M   'P 1'
#
loop_
_entity.id
_entity.type
_entity.pdbx_description
1 polymer ?
#
loop_
_entity_poly.entity_id
_entity_poly.type
_entity_poly.pdbx_seq_one_letter_code
_entity_poly.pdbx_strand_id
1 'polypeptide(L)'
;PETVTFSTGDTYPYATDSGTQETTISEVTADGATLEWFAPRENTVELSEGGNVTLNEQQFFTHFPDHHTVQIVPIQQYDQYQATLDQQDYFHERKNGIWGVSILSGIAAVLMLGMAYMPVRG
;
A
#
# COMPACT_ATOMS: atom_id res chain seq x y z
N PRO A 1 -17.85 -41.73 34.83
CA PRO A 1 -16.86 -40.62 34.81
C PRO A 1 -15.45 -41.14 34.57
N GLU A 2 -14.84 -40.70 33.47
CA GLU A 2 -13.44 -40.97 33.16
C GLU A 2 -12.58 -39.86 33.77
N THR A 3 -11.55 -40.23 34.52
CA THR A 3 -10.59 -39.27 35.09
C THR A 3 -9.33 -39.34 34.26
N VAL A 4 -8.93 -38.21 33.68
CA VAL A 4 -7.71 -38.09 32.86
C VAL A 4 -6.71 -37.24 33.63
N THR A 5 -5.48 -37.70 33.72
CA THR A 5 -4.37 -36.99 34.37
C THR A 5 -3.56 -36.22 33.34
N PHE A 6 -3.25 -34.96 33.65
CA PHE A 6 -2.42 -34.08 32.83
C PHE A 6 -1.26 -33.53 33.67
N SER A 7 -0.16 -33.21 33.01
CA SER A 7 1.02 -32.57 33.57
C SER A 7 1.32 -31.27 32.84
N THR A 8 2.13 -30.40 33.47
CA THR A 8 2.70 -29.24 32.80
C THR A 8 3.43 -29.68 31.53
N GLY A 9 3.15 -29.02 30.41
CA GLY A 9 3.66 -29.34 29.07
C GLY A 9 2.73 -30.18 28.22
N ASP A 10 1.69 -30.80 28.80
CA ASP A 10 0.70 -31.54 28.01
C ASP A 10 -0.18 -30.59 27.19
N THR A 11 -0.67 -31.10 26.05
CA THR A 11 -1.63 -30.37 25.22
C THR A 11 -3.07 -30.75 25.57
N TYR A 12 -3.94 -29.75 25.54
CA TYR A 12 -5.37 -29.89 25.82
C TYR A 12 -6.20 -29.10 24.79
N PRO A 13 -7.19 -29.73 24.14
CA PRO A 13 -8.10 -29.02 23.26
C PRO A 13 -9.10 -28.20 24.09
N TYR A 14 -9.05 -26.88 23.98
CA TYR A 14 -9.90 -25.95 24.72
C TYR A 14 -10.85 -25.20 23.77
N ALA A 15 -12.11 -25.07 24.15
CA ALA A 15 -13.10 -24.32 23.38
C ALA A 15 -12.95 -22.82 23.63
N THR A 16 -12.59 -22.06 22.60
CA THR A 16 -12.51 -20.59 22.60
C THR A 16 -13.65 -19.98 21.78
N ASP A 17 -13.80 -18.66 21.83
CA ASP A 17 -14.79 -17.93 21.01
C ASP A 17 -14.58 -18.13 19.49
N SER A 18 -13.36 -18.47 19.07
CA SER A 18 -12.97 -18.74 17.69
C SER A 18 -13.02 -20.23 17.32
N GLY A 19 -13.50 -21.10 18.22
CA GLY A 19 -13.54 -22.55 18.06
C GLY A 19 -12.60 -23.30 19.00
N THR A 20 -12.47 -24.61 18.81
CA THR A 20 -11.57 -25.45 19.62
C THR A 20 -10.12 -25.22 19.20
N GLN A 21 -9.30 -24.75 20.13
CA GLN A 21 -7.88 -24.48 19.96
C GLN A 21 -7.07 -25.50 20.75
N GLU A 22 -5.96 -25.98 20.16
CA GLU A 22 -4.98 -26.75 20.92
C GLU A 22 -4.21 -25.79 21.83
N THR A 23 -4.23 -26.06 23.13
CA THR A 23 -3.57 -25.25 24.16
C THR A 23 -2.53 -26.09 24.90
N THR A 24 -1.50 -25.46 25.45
CA THR A 24 -0.49 -26.11 26.28
C THR A 24 -0.72 -25.77 27.75
N ILE A 25 -0.64 -26.76 28.62
CA ILE A 25 -0.73 -26.55 30.07
C ILE A 25 0.60 -25.97 30.55
N SER A 26 0.64 -24.67 30.87
CA SER A 26 1.87 -24.00 31.30
C SER A 26 2.12 -24.13 32.81
N GLU A 27 1.07 -24.24 33.61
CA GLU A 27 1.17 -24.37 35.07
C GLU A 27 0.02 -25.20 35.63
N VAL A 28 0.30 -26.02 36.64
CA VAL A 28 -0.71 -26.76 37.41
C VAL A 28 -0.54 -26.44 38.89
N THR A 29 -1.58 -25.90 39.50
CA THR A 29 -1.63 -25.50 40.91
C THR A 29 -2.76 -26.25 41.64
N ALA A 30 -2.85 -26.08 42.96
CA ALA A 30 -3.95 -26.65 43.74
C ALA A 30 -5.33 -26.05 43.37
N ASP A 31 -5.34 -24.83 42.83
CA ASP A 31 -6.57 -24.10 42.48
C ASP A 31 -7.00 -24.34 41.02
N GLY A 32 -6.11 -24.86 40.16
CA GLY A 32 -6.40 -25.13 38.76
C GLY A 32 -5.16 -25.20 37.85
N ALA A 33 -5.40 -25.28 36.54
CA ALA A 33 -4.35 -25.33 35.51
C ALA A 33 -4.43 -24.10 34.58
N THR A 34 -3.26 -23.56 34.20
CA THR A 34 -3.10 -22.44 33.26
C THR A 34 -2.86 -22.98 31.86
N LEU A 35 -3.58 -22.44 30.88
CA LEU A 35 -3.47 -22.81 29.47
C LEU A 35 -2.87 -21.65 28.66
N GLU A 36 -1.90 -21.95 27.81
CA GLU A 36 -1.28 -21.00 26.89
C GLU A 36 -1.44 -21.46 25.45
N TRP A 37 -1.72 -20.53 24.54
CA TRP A 37 -1.81 -20.79 23.11
C TRP A 37 -1.47 -19.56 22.30
N PHE A 38 -1.05 -19.78 21.05
CA PHE A 38 -0.87 -18.72 20.07
C PHE A 38 -2.14 -18.56 19.25
N ALA A 39 -2.71 -17.36 19.24
CA ALA A 39 -3.83 -17.01 18.38
C ALA A 39 -3.37 -15.97 17.33
N PRO A 40 -3.81 -16.10 16.06
CA PRO A 40 -3.62 -15.04 15.10
C PRO A 40 -4.36 -13.78 15.57
N ARG A 41 -3.70 -12.62 15.44
CA ARG A 41 -4.31 -11.32 15.69
C ARG A 41 -4.48 -10.60 14.36
N GLU A 42 -5.70 -10.16 14.07
CA GLU A 42 -5.95 -9.24 12.97
C GLU A 42 -5.45 -7.85 13.34
N ASN A 43 -4.61 -7.27 12.47
CA ASN A 43 -4.16 -5.89 12.57
C ASN A 43 -4.63 -5.15 11.32
N THR A 44 -5.34 -4.06 11.51
CA THR A 44 -5.73 -3.17 10.41
C THR A 44 -4.72 -2.04 10.31
N VAL A 45 -4.20 -1.81 9.10
CA VAL A 45 -3.28 -0.70 8.82
C VAL A 45 -3.78 0.02 7.59
N GLU A 46 -3.81 1.35 7.64
CA GLU A 46 -4.17 2.17 6.49
C GLU A 46 -2.97 2.29 5.54
N LEU A 47 -3.25 2.19 4.25
CA LEU A 47 -2.25 2.22 3.19
C LEU A 47 -2.48 3.45 2.30
N SER A 48 -1.38 4.04 1.82
CA SER A 48 -1.41 5.18 0.90
C SER A 48 -0.29 5.06 -0.14
N GLU A 49 -0.51 5.57 -1.35
CA GLU A 49 0.48 5.51 -2.44
C GLU A 49 1.78 6.22 -2.03
N GLY A 50 2.91 5.53 -2.13
CA GLY A 50 4.21 6.00 -1.69
C GLY A 50 4.35 6.19 -0.18
N GLY A 51 3.34 5.79 0.60
CA GLY A 51 3.28 5.98 2.05
C GLY A 51 4.06 4.91 2.81
N ASN A 52 4.66 5.31 3.93
CA ASN A 52 5.38 4.40 4.83
C ASN A 52 4.39 3.53 5.62
N VAL A 53 4.66 2.22 5.64
CA VAL A 53 3.91 1.23 6.42
C VAL A 53 4.90 0.39 7.23
N THR A 54 4.61 0.19 8.52
CA THR A 54 5.44 -0.65 9.41
C THR A 54 4.70 -1.95 9.67
N LEU A 55 5.31 -3.07 9.28
CA LEU A 55 4.77 -4.40 9.46
C LEU A 55 5.81 -5.25 10.20
N ASN A 56 5.43 -5.81 11.34
CA ASN A 56 6.31 -6.65 12.16
C ASN A 56 7.68 -5.98 12.43
N GLU A 57 7.65 -4.72 12.87
CA GLU A 57 8.84 -3.90 13.18
C GLU A 57 9.74 -3.54 11.97
N GLN A 58 9.34 -3.89 10.75
CA GLN A 58 10.05 -3.56 9.52
C GLN A 58 9.32 -2.48 8.73
N GLN A 59 10.07 -1.53 8.17
CA GLN A 59 9.54 -0.45 7.36
C GLN A 59 9.49 -0.82 5.87
N PHE A 60 8.35 -0.53 5.27
CA PHE A 60 8.07 -0.68 3.85
C PHE A 60 7.37 0.58 3.36
N PHE A 61 7.23 0.71 2.04
CA PHE A 61 6.30 1.64 1.45
C PHE A 61 5.29 0.91 0.56
N THR A 62 4.14 1.55 0.34
CA THR A 62 3.08 0.97 -0.48
C THR A 62 3.12 1.54 -1.90
N HIS A 63 2.88 0.69 -2.88
CA HIS A 63 2.66 1.06 -4.27
C HIS A 63 1.41 0.36 -4.82
N PHE A 64 0.53 1.12 -5.45
CA PHE A 64 -0.70 0.69 -6.11
C PHE A 64 -0.48 0.77 -7.63
N PRO A 65 -0.02 -0.31 -8.29
CA PRO A 65 0.17 -0.30 -9.74
C PRO A 65 -1.17 -0.23 -10.49
N ASP A 66 -2.28 -0.65 -9.85
CA ASP A 66 -3.65 -0.53 -10.32
C ASP A 66 -4.63 -0.42 -9.14
N HIS A 67 -5.94 -0.33 -9.42
CA HIS A 67 -6.99 -0.19 -8.40
C HIS A 67 -7.36 -1.48 -7.65
N HIS A 68 -6.74 -2.62 -7.97
CA HIS A 68 -7.10 -3.94 -7.42
C HIS A 68 -5.94 -4.62 -6.72
N THR A 69 -4.72 -4.13 -6.92
CA THR A 69 -3.50 -4.72 -6.39
C THR A 69 -2.73 -3.70 -5.58
N VAL A 70 -2.11 -4.21 -4.52
CA VAL A 70 -1.25 -3.45 -3.63
C VAL A 70 0.08 -4.17 -3.52
N GLN A 71 1.17 -3.44 -3.69
CA GLN A 71 2.52 -3.92 -3.53
C GLN A 71 3.11 -3.28 -2.28
N ILE A 72 3.72 -4.10 -1.43
CA ILE A 72 4.47 -3.65 -0.26
C ILE A 72 5.95 -3.87 -0.56
N VAL A 73 6.67 -2.76 -0.66
CA VAL A 73 8.02 -2.72 -1.21
C VAL A 73 9.01 -2.30 -0.12
N PRO A 74 10.21 -2.90 -0.04
CA PRO A 74 11.22 -2.51 0.93
C PRO A 74 11.61 -1.04 0.80
N ILE A 75 11.75 -0.36 1.94
CA ILE A 75 12.06 1.08 1.97
C ILE A 75 13.36 1.45 1.24
N GLN A 76 14.30 0.51 1.09
CA GLN A 76 15.56 0.71 0.35
C GLN A 76 15.35 1.00 -1.15
N GLN A 77 14.18 0.66 -1.70
CA GLN A 77 13.85 0.91 -3.11
C GLN A 77 13.13 2.24 -3.32
N TYR A 78 12.88 3.01 -2.26
CA TYR A 78 12.12 4.26 -2.32
C TYR A 78 12.77 5.31 -3.23
N ASP A 79 14.10 5.39 -3.24
CA ASP A 79 14.81 6.34 -4.11
C ASP A 79 14.59 6.06 -5.61
N GLN A 80 14.51 4.77 -5.98
CA GLN A 80 14.23 4.37 -7.36
C GLN A 80 12.77 4.65 -7.74
N TYR A 81 11.86 4.44 -6.79
CA TYR A 81 10.45 4.80 -6.95
C TYR A 81 10.30 6.30 -7.20
N GLN A 82 10.93 7.15 -6.38
CA GLN A 82 10.89 8.60 -6.54
C GLN A 82 11.51 9.06 -7.86
N ALA A 83 12.66 8.50 -8.25
CA ALA A 83 13.28 8.82 -9.54
C ALA A 83 12.35 8.51 -10.72
N THR A 84 11.54 7.46 -10.62
CA THR A 84 10.55 7.09 -11.64
C THR A 84 9.38 8.07 -11.69
N LEU A 85 8.92 8.58 -10.55
CA LEU A 85 7.90 9.64 -10.50
C LEU A 85 8.41 10.94 -11.11
N ASP A 86 9.62 11.37 -10.73
CA ASP A 86 10.27 12.57 -11.28
C ASP A 86 10.41 12.48 -12.81
N GLN A 87 10.77 11.31 -13.32
CA GLN A 87 10.89 11.09 -14.77
C GLN A 87 9.53 11.20 -15.49
N GLN A 88 8.46 10.70 -14.88
CA GLN A 88 7.11 10.81 -15.42
C GLN A 88 6.66 12.27 -15.46
N ASP A 89 6.84 13.01 -14.37
CA ASP A 89 6.50 14.42 -14.28
C ASP A 89 7.27 15.25 -15.31
N TYR A 90 8.57 15.01 -15.44
CA TYR A 90 9.38 15.67 -16.47
C TYR A 90 8.89 15.40 -17.89
N PHE A 91 8.48 14.16 -18.19
CA PHE A 91 7.92 13.82 -19.49
C PHE A 91 6.59 14.54 -19.75
N HIS A 92 5.72 14.61 -18.74
CA HIS A 92 4.44 15.32 -18.82
C HIS A 92 4.62 16.83 -19.03
N GLU A 93 5.53 17.45 -18.29
CA GLU A 93 5.85 18.87 -18.42
C GLU A 93 6.31 19.20 -19.85
N ARG A 94 7.24 18.41 -20.39
CA ARG A 94 7.78 18.63 -21.74
C ARG A 94 6.72 18.46 -22.82
N LYS A 95 5.84 17.48 -22.68
CA LYS A 95 4.69 17.27 -23.58
C LYS A 95 3.75 18.47 -23.53
N ASN A 96 3.43 18.99 -22.34
CA ASN A 96 2.58 20.17 -22.18
C ASN A 96 3.21 21.41 -22.83
N GLY A 97 4.52 21.62 -22.67
CA GLY A 97 5.25 22.70 -23.32
C GLY A 97 5.17 22.65 -24.85
N ILE A 98 5.33 21.46 -25.45
CA ILE A 98 5.20 21.26 -26.90
C ILE A 98 3.79 21.60 -27.39
N TRP A 99 2.76 21.21 -26.64
CA TRP A 99 1.38 21.58 -26.96
C TRP A 99 1.18 23.10 -26.93
N GLY A 100 1.73 23.79 -25.93
CA GLY A 100 1.68 25.25 -25.83
C GLY A 100 2.28 25.95 -27.05
N VAL A 101 3.50 25.57 -27.46
CA VAL A 101 4.18 26.15 -28.63
C VAL A 101 3.40 25.89 -29.92
N SER A 102 2.84 24.69 -30.07
CA SER A 102 2.05 24.31 -31.24
C SER A 102 0.79 25.18 -31.39
N ILE A 103 0.06 25.40 -30.28
CA ILE A 103 -1.15 26.23 -30.25
C ILE A 103 -0.80 27.68 -30.60
N LEU A 104 0.22 28.26 -29.96
CA LEU A 104 0.64 29.64 -30.23
C LEU A 104 1.04 29.84 -31.69
N SER A 105 1.78 28.89 -32.25
CA SER A 105 2.20 28.92 -33.66
C SER A 105 0.99 28.81 -34.61
N GLY A 106 0.01 27.96 -34.29
CA GLY A 106 -1.23 27.84 -35.06
C GLY A 106 -2.06 29.12 -35.03
N ILE A 107 -2.22 29.75 -33.86
CA ILE A 107 -2.91 31.05 -33.72
C ILE A 107 -2.17 32.13 -34.53
N ALA A 108 -0.84 32.20 -34.42
CA ALA A 108 -0.04 33.17 -35.17
C ALA A 108 -0.21 32.99 -36.69
N ALA A 109 -0.23 31.74 -37.17
CA ALA A 109 -0.47 31.44 -38.57
C ALA A 109 -1.87 31.89 -39.04
N VAL A 110 -2.92 31.62 -38.26
CA VAL A 110 -4.29 32.08 -38.57
C VAL A 110 -4.36 33.61 -38.57
N LEU A 111 -3.74 34.29 -37.61
CA LEU A 111 -3.70 35.75 -37.55
C LEU A 111 -2.95 36.33 -38.76
N MET A 112 -1.82 35.73 -39.17
CA MET A 112 -1.09 36.14 -40.37
C MET A 112 -1.95 35.99 -41.62
N LEU A 113 -2.68 34.88 -41.76
CA LEU A 113 -3.63 34.70 -42.87
C LEU A 113 -4.76 35.71 -42.80
N GLY A 114 -5.36 35.94 -41.64
CA GLY A 114 -6.44 36.92 -41.46
C GLY A 114 -6.02 38.35 -41.82
N MET A 115 -4.80 38.76 -41.43
CA MET A 115 -4.24 40.05 -41.80
C MET A 115 -3.94 40.14 -43.31
N ALA A 116 -3.41 39.07 -43.92
CA ALA A 116 -3.13 39.04 -45.35
C ALA A 116 -4.39 39.21 -46.23
N TYR A 117 -5.55 38.76 -45.73
CA TYR A 117 -6.83 38.87 -46.44
C TYR A 117 -7.72 40.02 -45.92
N MET A 118 -7.22 40.88 -45.03
CA MET A 118 -7.98 42.04 -44.58
C MET A 118 -8.10 43.07 -45.72
N PRO A 119 -9.31 43.46 -46.16
CA PRO A 119 -9.46 44.41 -47.26
C PRO A 119 -8.96 45.80 -46.86
N VAL A 120 -7.94 46.30 -47.57
CA VAL A 120 -7.47 47.68 -47.43
C VAL A 120 -8.59 48.60 -47.91
N ARG A 121 -9.20 49.32 -46.97
CA ARG A 121 -10.15 50.39 -47.31
C ARG A 121 -9.34 51.59 -47.79
N GLY A 122 -9.18 51.69 -49.11
CA GLY A 122 -8.77 52.92 -49.80
C GLY A 122 -9.95 53.84 -50.03
#